data_AF-A0A1Q3N288-F1
#
_entry.id   AF-A0A1Q3N288-F1
#
_cell.length_a   1.000
_cell.length_b   1.000
_cell.length_c   1.000
_cell.angle_alpha   90.00
_cell.angle_beta   90.00
_cell.angle_gamma   90.00
#
_symmetry.space_group_name_H-M   'P 1'
#
loop_
_entity.id
_entity.type
_entity.pdbx_description
1 polymer ?
#
loop_
_entity_poly.entity_id
_entity_poly.type
_entity_poly.pdbx_seq_one_letter_code
_entity_poly.pdbx_strand_id
1 'polypeptide(L)'
;MLLLVLSACTKKKNPSPGGKTDDPIPQIVIKQPSGDHYEAGDTVGINVVVTDSKEMHEALYWIIAKPQQDTLWKEKKHVHGAKTIVLDTYFVPPVLQSHQQLELVVQAENSEGKTAEARHIFEIH
;
A
#
# COMPACT_ATOMS: atom_id res chain seq x y z
N MET A 1 -47.18 -15.22 1.89
CA MET A 1 -45.90 -15.02 2.60
C MET A 1 -45.10 -16.30 2.42
N LEU A 2 -44.15 -16.29 1.49
CA LEU A 2 -43.42 -17.46 1.00
C LEU A 2 -42.06 -17.49 1.72
N LEU A 3 -41.84 -18.46 2.62
CA LEU A 3 -40.54 -18.66 3.26
C LEU A 3 -39.61 -19.40 2.28
N LEU A 4 -38.64 -18.69 1.72
CA LEU A 4 -37.49 -19.27 1.04
C LEU A 4 -36.49 -19.76 2.10
N VAL A 5 -36.45 -21.07 2.33
CA VAL A 5 -35.41 -21.71 3.16
C VAL A 5 -34.19 -21.94 2.27
N LEU A 6 -33.25 -20.99 2.27
CA LEU A 6 -31.95 -21.19 1.64
C LEU A 6 -31.16 -22.21 2.48
N SER A 7 -31.02 -23.43 1.96
CA SER A 7 -30.09 -24.42 2.48
C SER A 7 -28.66 -23.93 2.24
N ALA A 8 -28.04 -23.32 3.24
CA ALA A 8 -26.61 -23.07 3.25
C ALA A 8 -25.90 -24.43 3.43
N CYS A 9 -25.25 -24.92 2.36
CA CYS A 9 -24.33 -26.04 2.45
C CYS A 9 -23.18 -25.68 3.39
N THR A 10 -23.18 -26.24 4.60
CA THR A 10 -22.02 -26.19 5.48
C THR A 10 -20.94 -27.12 4.91
N LYS A 11 -19.93 -26.54 4.23
CA LYS A 11 -18.67 -27.26 4.02
C LYS A 11 -18.04 -27.47 5.40
N LYS A 12 -18.30 -28.63 6.01
CA LYS A 12 -17.53 -29.14 7.16
C LYS A 12 -16.09 -29.33 6.69
N LYS A 13 -15.20 -28.40 7.02
CA LYS A 13 -13.76 -28.61 6.91
C LYS A 13 -13.28 -29.09 8.27
N ASN A 14 -12.86 -30.36 8.34
CA ASN A 14 -12.22 -30.94 9.52
C ASN A 14 -11.08 -30.01 9.99
N PRO A 15 -10.97 -29.66 11.28
CA PRO A 15 -9.79 -28.97 11.76
C PRO A 15 -8.63 -29.98 11.75
N SER A 16 -7.70 -29.80 10.81
CA SER A 16 -6.38 -30.41 10.94
C SER A 16 -5.69 -29.80 12.16
N PRO A 17 -5.15 -30.59 13.10
CA PRO A 17 -4.29 -30.09 14.15
C PRO A 17 -2.90 -29.87 13.53
N GLY A 18 -2.74 -28.74 12.84
CA GLY A 18 -1.48 -28.29 12.28
C GLY A 18 -1.31 -26.84 12.65
N GLY A 19 -0.26 -26.53 13.42
CA GLY A 19 0.02 -25.17 13.89
C GLY A 19 -0.02 -24.17 12.73
N LYS A 20 -0.65 -23.03 12.98
CA LYS A 20 -0.52 -21.88 12.08
C LYS A 20 0.96 -21.51 12.04
N THR A 21 1.65 -21.89 10.97
CA THR A 21 2.81 -21.11 10.56
C THR A 21 2.23 -19.74 10.21
N ASP A 22 2.59 -18.71 10.97
CA ASP A 22 2.27 -17.34 10.58
C ASP A 22 2.98 -17.10 9.24
N ASP A 23 2.24 -17.25 8.15
CA ASP A 23 2.77 -17.01 6.81
C ASP A 23 3.28 -15.56 6.75
N PRO A 24 4.47 -15.34 6.17
CA PRO A 24 5.11 -14.04 6.16
C PRO A 24 4.24 -13.01 5.45
N ILE A 25 4.17 -11.80 6.01
CA ILE A 25 3.53 -10.64 5.37
C ILE A 25 4.57 -9.82 4.61
N PRO A 26 4.17 -9.06 3.56
CA PRO A 26 5.07 -8.14 2.88
C PRO A 26 5.73 -7.15 3.84
N GLN A 27 7.00 -6.84 3.58
CA GLN A 27 7.75 -5.78 4.25
C GLN A 27 7.82 -4.56 3.33
N ILE A 28 7.48 -3.39 3.85
CA ILE A 28 7.50 -2.12 3.10
C ILE A 28 8.54 -1.19 3.71
N VAL A 29 9.46 -0.70 2.90
CA VAL A 29 10.47 0.29 3.28
C VAL A 29 10.33 1.51 2.38
N ILE A 30 9.90 2.63 2.97
CA ILE A 30 9.88 3.94 2.32
C ILE A 30 11.25 4.58 2.57
N LYS A 31 12.06 4.71 1.51
CA LYS A 31 13.39 5.36 1.57
C LYS A 31 13.33 6.82 1.17
N GLN A 32 12.42 7.17 0.26
CA GLN A 32 12.10 8.54 -0.10
C GLN A 32 10.57 8.70 -0.19
N PRO A 33 10.00 9.84 0.24
CA PRO A 33 10.69 11.04 0.72
C PRO A 33 11.45 10.80 2.04
N SER A 34 12.60 11.46 2.18
CA SER A 34 13.48 11.36 3.36
C SER A 34 13.51 12.62 4.22
N GLY A 35 13.16 13.76 3.63
CA GLY A 35 12.88 14.99 4.34
C GLY A 35 11.39 15.13 4.64
N ASP A 36 11.09 15.85 5.72
CA ASP A 36 9.72 16.09 6.17
C ASP A 36 9.12 17.37 5.56
N HIS A 37 9.92 18.21 4.88
CA HIS A 37 9.49 19.49 4.31
C HIS A 37 10.08 19.72 2.91
N TYR A 38 9.26 20.25 2.00
CA TYR A 38 9.60 20.63 0.62
C TYR A 38 8.88 21.93 0.26
N GLU A 39 9.32 22.62 -0.78
CA GLU A 39 8.65 23.81 -1.31
C GLU A 39 7.74 23.46 -2.49
N ALA A 40 6.72 24.28 -2.76
CA ALA A 40 5.90 24.14 -3.95
C ALA A 40 6.74 24.19 -5.24
N GLY A 41 6.60 23.16 -6.08
CA GLY A 41 7.38 22.99 -7.31
C GLY A 41 8.69 22.21 -7.16
N ASP A 42 9.08 21.85 -5.93
CA ASP A 42 10.19 20.93 -5.71
C ASP A 42 9.91 19.56 -6.32
N THR A 43 10.98 18.87 -6.69
CA THR A 43 10.90 17.46 -7.07
C THR A 43 11.07 16.59 -5.83
N VAL A 44 9.99 15.99 -5.37
CA VAL A 44 10.00 15.05 -4.25
C VAL A 44 10.34 13.66 -4.77
N GLY A 45 11.49 13.12 -4.36
CA GLY A 45 11.85 11.73 -4.69
C GLY A 45 10.90 10.74 -4.01
N ILE A 46 10.47 9.72 -4.74
CA ILE A 46 9.68 8.60 -4.21
C ILE A 46 10.46 7.31 -4.45
N ASN A 47 10.92 6.69 -3.36
CA ASN A 47 11.65 5.42 -3.41
C ASN A 47 11.08 4.49 -2.34
N VAL A 48 10.39 3.45 -2.80
CA VAL A 48 9.75 2.46 -1.93
C VAL A 48 10.17 1.07 -2.38
N VAL A 49 10.64 0.28 -1.43
CA VAL A 49 11.00 -1.13 -1.64
C VAL A 49 10.02 -1.99 -0.87
N VAL A 50 9.35 -2.90 -1.58
CA VAL A 50 8.43 -3.88 -1.01
C VAL A 50 9.01 -5.27 -1.25
N THR A 51 9.11 -6.08 -0.20
CA THR A 51 9.67 -7.44 -0.28
C THR A 51 8.81 -8.47 0.44
N ASP A 52 8.74 -9.68 -0.10
CA ASP A 52 8.19 -10.85 0.58
C ASP A 52 9.16 -12.03 0.46
N SER A 53 9.21 -12.90 1.47
CA SER A 53 10.13 -14.04 1.48
C SER A 53 9.80 -15.12 0.43
N LYS A 54 8.52 -15.20 0.01
CA LYS A 54 7.99 -16.15 -0.97
C LYS A 54 7.82 -15.47 -2.33
N GLU A 55 6.82 -14.60 -2.47
CA GLU A 55 6.47 -13.94 -3.75
C GLU A 55 5.50 -12.77 -3.53
N MET A 56 5.72 -11.65 -4.22
CA MET A 56 4.83 -10.51 -4.30
C MET A 56 3.75 -10.70 -5.36
N HIS A 57 2.56 -10.15 -5.13
CA HIS A 57 1.47 -10.11 -6.12
C HIS A 57 1.22 -8.68 -6.59
N GLU A 58 1.04 -7.74 -5.66
CA GLU A 58 0.79 -6.35 -6.01
C GLU A 58 1.28 -5.35 -4.96
N ALA A 59 1.50 -4.12 -5.40
CA ALA A 59 1.64 -2.96 -4.55
C ALA A 59 0.91 -1.75 -5.15
N LEU A 60 0.25 -0.98 -4.30
CA LEU A 60 -0.47 0.24 -4.60
C LEU A 60 0.15 1.40 -3.80
N TYR A 61 0.45 2.49 -4.49
CA TYR A 61 1.10 3.67 -3.94
C TYR A 61 0.22 4.88 -4.24
N TRP A 62 -0.02 5.75 -3.26
CA TRP A 62 -0.74 6.98 -3.51
C TRP A 62 -0.37 8.08 -2.53
N ILE A 63 -0.53 9.32 -2.97
CA ILE A 63 -0.29 10.52 -2.17
C ILE A 63 -1.62 11.22 -1.95
N ILE A 64 -1.93 11.55 -0.70
CA ILE A 64 -3.13 12.29 -0.34
C ILE A 64 -2.79 13.65 0.29
N ALA A 65 -3.61 14.66 -0.02
CA ALA A 65 -3.54 15.98 0.61
C ALA A 65 -4.42 16.02 1.87
N LYS A 66 -3.86 16.46 3.00
CA LYS A 66 -4.58 16.61 4.28
C LYS A 66 -4.84 18.09 4.60
N PRO A 67 -6.06 18.50 4.97
CA PRO A 67 -7.14 17.64 5.47
C PRO A 67 -8.14 17.13 4.41
N GLN A 68 -8.09 17.64 3.18
CA GLN A 68 -9.11 17.42 2.15
C GLN A 68 -9.31 15.94 1.77
N GLN A 69 -8.30 15.09 2.03
CA GLN A 69 -8.23 13.69 1.59
C GLN A 69 -8.20 13.51 0.07
N ASP A 70 -7.82 14.55 -0.67
CA ASP A 70 -7.70 14.47 -2.12
C ASP A 70 -6.52 13.58 -2.51
N THR A 71 -6.74 12.62 -3.40
CA THR A 71 -5.65 11.81 -3.95
C THR A 71 -4.97 12.59 -5.08
N LEU A 72 -3.73 13.03 -4.85
CA LEU A 72 -2.96 13.80 -5.81
C LEU A 72 -2.25 12.93 -6.84
N TRP A 73 -1.87 11.72 -6.43
CA TRP A 73 -1.15 10.78 -7.27
C TRP A 73 -1.41 9.34 -6.84
N LYS A 74 -1.44 8.40 -7.78
CA LYS A 74 -1.69 6.98 -7.53
C LYS A 74 -1.04 6.10 -8.60
N GLU A 75 -0.37 5.05 -8.17
CA GLU A 75 0.25 4.05 -9.04
C GLU A 75 -0.01 2.64 -8.50
N LYS A 76 -0.18 1.65 -9.41
CA LYS A 76 -0.28 0.24 -9.07
C LYS A 76 0.80 -0.55 -9.82
N LYS A 77 1.50 -1.45 -9.12
CA LYS A 77 2.39 -2.45 -9.71
C LYS A 77 1.86 -3.84 -9.42
N HIS A 78 1.66 -4.62 -10.48
CA HIS A 78 1.20 -6.01 -10.43
C HIS A 78 2.31 -6.91 -10.96
N VAL A 79 2.68 -7.96 -10.23
CA VAL A 79 3.80 -8.84 -10.57
C VAL A 79 3.45 -10.30 -10.26
N HIS A 80 4.16 -11.22 -10.92
CA HIS A 80 4.14 -12.65 -10.63
C HIS A 80 5.58 -13.18 -10.68
N GLY A 81 5.91 -14.12 -9.80
CA GLY A 81 7.24 -14.74 -9.69
C GLY A 81 8.34 -13.85 -9.12
N ALA A 82 8.03 -12.62 -8.70
CA ALA A 82 8.99 -11.68 -8.14
C ALA A 82 8.87 -11.59 -6.62
N LYS A 83 9.99 -11.52 -5.91
CA LYS A 83 10.01 -11.32 -4.44
C LYS A 83 10.08 -9.87 -4.02
N THR A 84 10.27 -8.95 -4.97
CA THR A 84 10.53 -7.55 -4.71
C THR A 84 9.81 -6.68 -5.73
N ILE A 85 9.15 -5.64 -5.25
CA ILE A 85 8.63 -4.53 -6.06
C ILE A 85 9.37 -3.27 -5.64
N VAL A 86 9.91 -2.54 -6.60
CA VAL A 86 10.52 -1.24 -6.37
C VAL A 86 9.70 -0.17 -7.08
N LEU A 87 9.28 0.84 -6.33
CA LEU A 87 8.83 2.11 -6.89
C LEU A 87 9.98 3.09 -6.76
N ASP A 88 10.46 3.61 -7.89
CA ASP A 88 11.52 4.59 -7.96
C ASP A 88 11.10 5.65 -8.99
N THR A 89 10.58 6.75 -8.48
CA THR A 89 9.98 7.82 -9.28
C THR A 89 10.10 9.15 -8.54
N TYR A 90 9.47 10.19 -9.07
CA TYR A 90 9.36 11.47 -8.40
C TYR A 90 7.91 11.97 -8.46
N PHE A 91 7.59 12.85 -7.53
CA PHE A 91 6.33 13.58 -7.44
C PHE A 91 6.66 15.07 -7.40
N VAL A 92 6.01 15.85 -8.26
CA VAL A 92 6.09 17.31 -8.20
C VAL A 92 4.77 17.80 -7.58
N PRO A 93 4.78 18.32 -6.35
CA PRO A 93 3.58 18.84 -5.73
C PRO A 93 2.98 19.95 -6.59
N PRO A 94 1.66 19.97 -6.80
CA PRO A 94 1.02 21.11 -7.44
C PRO A 94 1.28 22.37 -6.61
N VAL A 95 1.17 23.55 -7.23
CA VAL A 95 1.23 24.81 -6.50
C VAL A 95 0.01 24.89 -5.59
N LEU A 96 0.24 24.72 -4.29
CA LEU A 96 -0.77 24.81 -3.25
C LEU A 96 -0.72 26.21 -2.64
N GLN A 97 -1.88 26.78 -2.31
CA GLN A 97 -1.97 28.18 -1.88
C GLN A 97 -1.44 28.43 -0.45
N SER A 98 -1.05 27.38 0.26
CA SER A 98 -0.54 27.43 1.64
C SER A 98 0.14 26.11 2.03
N HIS A 99 0.89 26.13 3.12
CA HIS A 99 1.41 24.95 3.84
C HIS A 99 0.41 23.79 3.80
N GLN A 100 0.78 22.69 3.15
CA GLN A 100 -0.05 21.51 2.98
C GLN A 100 0.70 20.27 3.46
N GLN A 101 0.07 19.52 4.35
CA GLN A 101 0.54 18.19 4.69
C GLN A 101 0.08 17.17 3.63
N LEU A 102 1.03 16.38 3.14
CA LEU A 102 0.83 15.25 2.26
C LEU A 102 1.15 13.94 2.97
N GLU A 103 0.49 12.86 2.59
CA GLU A 103 0.74 11.52 3.11
C GLU A 103 0.92 10.54 1.95
N LEU A 104 2.12 9.96 1.82
CA LEU A 104 2.41 8.81 0.97
C LEU A 104 1.92 7.55 1.67
N VAL A 105 1.00 6.83 1.05
CA VAL A 105 0.47 5.56 1.52
C VAL A 105 0.88 4.46 0.55
N VAL A 106 1.32 3.33 1.11
CA VAL A 106 1.74 2.15 0.37
C VAL A 106 0.99 0.96 0.93
N GLN A 107 0.25 0.26 0.08
CA GLN A 107 -0.38 -1.01 0.39
C GLN A 107 0.21 -2.10 -0.49
N ALA A 108 0.52 -3.26 0.08
CA ALA A 108 1.11 -4.38 -0.63
C ALA A 108 0.37 -5.68 -0.33
N GLU A 109 0.35 -6.59 -1.29
CA GLU A 109 -0.20 -7.94 -1.18
C GLU A 109 0.81 -8.97 -1.73
N ASN A 110 1.05 -10.06 -1.00
CA ASN A 110 1.83 -11.20 -1.48
C ASN A 110 0.96 -12.21 -2.24
N SER A 111 1.58 -13.22 -2.87
CA SER A 111 0.85 -14.24 -3.64
C SER A 111 -0.11 -15.13 -2.82
N GLU A 112 -0.03 -15.06 -1.49
CA GLU A 112 -0.90 -15.76 -0.55
C GLU A 112 -2.07 -14.88 -0.06
N GLY A 113 -2.20 -13.66 -0.58
CA GLY A 113 -3.25 -12.70 -0.22
C GLY A 113 -3.03 -12.02 1.13
N LYS A 114 -1.81 -12.05 1.68
CA LYS A 114 -1.46 -11.31 2.90
C LYS A 114 -1.09 -9.88 2.55
N THR A 115 -1.59 -8.94 3.35
CA THR A 115 -1.40 -7.52 3.10
C THR A 115 -0.57 -6.82 4.15
N ALA A 116 0.11 -5.76 3.75
CA ALA A 116 0.77 -4.80 4.63
C ALA A 116 0.50 -3.37 4.15
N GLU A 117 0.54 -2.41 5.08
CA GLU A 117 0.39 -0.99 4.79
C GLU A 117 1.47 -0.18 5.50
N ALA A 118 2.03 0.82 4.82
CA ALA A 118 2.95 1.79 5.39
C ALA A 118 2.56 3.21 4.95
N ARG A 119 2.84 4.18 5.82
CA ARG A 119 2.50 5.59 5.63
C ARG A 119 3.71 6.46 5.94
N HIS A 120 3.87 7.55 5.19
CA HIS A 120 4.87 8.56 5.44
C HIS A 120 4.28 9.95 5.18
N ILE A 121 4.43 10.84 6.16
CA ILE A 121 3.88 12.20 6.12
C ILE A 121 5.01 13.17 5.81
N PHE A 122 4.76 14.13 4.92
CA PHE A 122 5.68 15.21 4.57
C PHE A 122 4.89 16.48 4.26
N GLU A 123 5.52 17.63 4.36
CA GLU A 123 4.88 18.94 4.23
C GLU A 123 5.40 19.68 3.00
N ILE A 124 4.50 20.40 2.34
CA ILE A 124 4.80 21.31 1.23
C ILE A 124 4.53 22.73 1.71
N HIS A 125 5.51 23.62 1.58
CA HIS A 125 5.43 25.05 1.91
C HIS A 125 5.17 25.92 0.68
#